data_AF-A0A842TC55-F1
#
_entry.id   AF-A0A842TC55-F1
#
_cell.length_a   1.000
_cell.length_b   1.000
_cell.length_c   1.000
_cell.angle_alpha   90.00
_cell.angle_beta   90.00
_cell.angle_gamma   90.00
#
_symmetry.space_group_name_H-M   'P 1'
#
loop_
_entity.id
_entity.type
_entity.pdbx_description
1 polymer ?
#
loop_
_entity_poly.entity_id
_entity_poly.type
_entity_poly.pdbx_seq_one_letter_code
_entity_poly.pdbx_strand_id
1 'polypeptide(L)'
;MAVEIVEVIVLIMMCIAIISLGAAAIRYRDLLKYIPAGLCIWLVFIFTNLEAVPGLEELNLLEHVFIMLTMITFASALFYDYYSAFIKRGGI
;
A
#
# COMPACT_ATOMS: atom_id res chain seq x y z
N MET A 1 -2.08 -23.90 -13.85
CA MET A 1 -1.15 -23.46 -14.91
C MET A 1 -1.43 -22.05 -15.46
N ALA A 2 -2.54 -21.79 -16.17
CA ALA A 2 -2.78 -20.43 -16.70
C ALA A 2 -3.04 -19.39 -15.58
N VAL A 3 -3.80 -19.78 -14.54
CA VAL A 3 -4.11 -18.93 -13.38
C VAL A 3 -2.84 -18.60 -12.57
N GLU A 4 -2.00 -19.59 -12.31
CA GLU A 4 -0.72 -19.43 -11.59
C GLU A 4 0.24 -18.45 -12.30
N ILE A 5 0.29 -18.47 -13.63
CA ILE A 5 1.13 -17.53 -14.39
C ILE A 5 0.62 -16.09 -14.24
N VAL A 6 -0.71 -15.90 -14.23
CA VAL A 6 -1.32 -14.58 -14.04
C VAL A 6 -1.03 -14.04 -12.64
N GLU A 7 -1.16 -14.86 -11.60
CA GLU A 7 -0.83 -14.49 -10.21
C GLU A 7 0.64 -14.06 -10.07
N VAL A 8 1.57 -14.79 -10.71
CA VAL A 8 3.00 -14.43 -10.75
C VAL A 8 3.24 -13.11 -11.47
N ILE A 9 2.58 -12.87 -12.61
CA ILE A 9 2.69 -11.59 -13.34
C ILE A 9 2.18 -10.44 -12.48
N VAL A 10 1.05 -10.62 -11.80
CA VAL A 10 0.48 -9.63 -10.87
C VAL A 10 1.46 -9.35 -9.73
N LEU A 11 2.06 -10.38 -9.13
CA LEU A 11 3.08 -10.21 -8.09
C LEU A 11 4.27 -9.38 -8.55
N ILE A 12 4.80 -9.66 -9.75
CA ILE A 12 5.91 -8.90 -10.34
C ILE A 12 5.52 -7.44 -10.56
N MET A 13 4.35 -7.18 -11.15
CA MET A 13 3.86 -5.82 -11.41
C MET A 13 3.73 -5.02 -10.11
N MET A 14 3.30 -5.64 -9.03
CA MET A 14 3.14 -4.98 -7.73
C MET A 14 4.48 -4.68 -7.05
N CYS A 15 5.45 -5.58 -7.14
CA CYS A 15 6.81 -5.30 -6.69
C CYS A 15 7.40 -4.10 -7.44
N ILE A 16 7.17 -4.00 -8.76
CA ILE A 16 7.60 -2.84 -9.56
C ILE A 16 6.92 -1.56 -9.05
N ALA A 17 5.64 -1.59 -8.71
CA ALA A 17 4.92 -0.43 -8.18
C ALA A 17 5.51 0.06 -6.86
N ILE A 18 5.87 -0.85 -5.94
CA ILE A 18 6.48 -0.50 -4.65
C ILE A 18 7.90 0.04 -4.81
N ILE A 19 8.71 -0.59 -5.66
CA ILE A 19 10.05 -0.09 -5.96
C ILE A 19 9.97 1.30 -6.58
N SER A 20 9.02 1.51 -7.50
CA SER A 20 8.78 2.82 -8.13
C SER A 20 8.33 3.86 -7.12
N LEU A 21 7.45 3.51 -6.17
CA LEU A 21 7.03 4.38 -5.08
C LEU A 21 8.21 4.76 -4.19
N GLY A 22 9.05 3.78 -3.81
CA GLY A 22 10.25 4.02 -3.01
C GLY A 22 11.25 4.94 -3.73
N ALA A 23 11.53 4.66 -5.01
CA ALA A 23 12.40 5.49 -5.84
C ALA A 23 11.85 6.94 -6.00
N ALA A 24 10.53 7.08 -6.22
CA ALA A 24 9.88 8.38 -6.29
C ALA A 24 9.98 9.14 -4.97
N ALA A 25 9.81 8.46 -3.84
CA ALA A 25 9.86 9.08 -2.51
C ALA A 25 11.27 9.57 -2.12
N ILE A 26 12.34 8.96 -2.65
CA ILE A 26 13.70 9.47 -2.51
C ILE A 26 13.83 10.85 -3.19
N ARG A 27 13.25 11.01 -4.37
CA ARG A 27 13.29 12.26 -5.14
C ARG A 27 12.31 13.31 -4.63
N TYR A 28 11.13 12.88 -4.19
CA TYR A 28 10.05 13.72 -3.68
C TYR A 28 9.76 13.33 -2.24
N ARG A 29 10.46 13.97 -1.29
CA ARG A 29 10.33 13.68 0.14
C ARG A 29 8.90 13.83 0.66
N ASP A 30 8.10 14.67 0.02
CA ASP A 30 6.67 14.80 0.34
C ASP A 30 5.89 13.51 0.15
N LEU A 31 6.36 12.57 -0.68
CA LEU A 31 5.72 11.27 -0.88
C LEU A 31 6.01 10.26 0.25
N LEU A 32 7.00 10.52 1.12
CA LEU A 32 7.40 9.59 2.19
C LEU A 32 6.23 9.22 3.12
N LYS A 33 5.32 10.17 3.37
CA LYS A 33 4.12 9.96 4.19
C LYS A 33 3.12 8.95 3.60
N TYR A 34 3.18 8.68 2.29
CA TYR A 34 2.33 7.69 1.62
C TYR A 34 2.98 6.29 1.57
N ILE A 35 4.27 6.15 1.94
CA ILE A 35 4.96 4.85 1.96
C ILE A 35 4.25 3.83 2.86
N PRO A 36 3.81 4.15 4.10
CA PRO A 36 3.12 3.18 4.94
C PRO A 36 1.88 2.60 4.27
N ALA A 37 1.08 3.44 3.59
CA ALA A 37 -0.09 3.01 2.83
C ALA A 37 0.30 2.14 1.63
N GLY A 38 1.36 2.53 0.91
CA GLY A 38 1.93 1.74 -0.18
C GLY A 38 2.39 0.35 0.25
N LEU A 39 3.08 0.25 1.38
CA LEU A 39 3.51 -1.05 1.92
C LEU A 39 2.32 -1.89 2.38
N CYS A 40 1.33 -1.30 3.02
CA CYS A 40 0.14 -2.03 3.45
C CYS A 40 -0.63 -2.57 2.24
N ILE A 41 -0.83 -1.77 1.19
CA ILE A 41 -1.56 -2.25 0.00
C ILE A 41 -0.78 -3.35 -0.73
N TRP A 42 0.55 -3.30 -0.73
CA TRP A 42 1.37 -4.39 -1.27
C TRP A 42 1.20 -5.68 -0.48
N LEU A 43 1.13 -5.60 0.85
CA LEU A 43 0.88 -6.75 1.72
C LEU A 43 -0.53 -7.32 1.52
N VAL A 44 -1.56 -6.47 1.32
CA VAL A 44 -2.92 -6.92 0.94
C VAL A 44 -2.82 -7.87 -0.23
N PHE A 45 -2.19 -7.45 -1.32
CA PHE A 45 -2.10 -8.29 -2.49
C PHE A 45 -1.28 -9.56 -2.30
N ILE A 46 -0.20 -9.52 -1.52
CA ILE A 46 0.56 -10.73 -1.18
C ILE A 46 -0.36 -11.73 -0.47
N PHE A 47 -1.13 -11.27 0.52
CA PHE A 47 -2.03 -12.15 1.27
C PHE A 47 -3.20 -12.65 0.42
N THR A 48 -3.77 -11.83 -0.48
CA THR A 48 -4.80 -12.28 -1.42
C THR A 48 -4.30 -13.41 -2.32
N ASN A 49 -3.07 -13.31 -2.83
CA ASN A 49 -2.50 -14.36 -3.68
C ASN A 49 -2.12 -15.61 -2.86
N LEU A 50 -1.70 -15.45 -1.61
CA LEU A 50 -1.38 -16.59 -0.74
C LEU A 50 -2.64 -17.29 -0.21
N GLU A 51 -3.73 -16.58 0.04
CA GLU A 51 -5.03 -17.16 0.40
C GLU A 51 -5.57 -18.07 -0.71
N ALA A 52 -5.27 -17.76 -1.98
CA ALA A 52 -5.63 -18.61 -3.11
C ALA A 52 -4.92 -19.99 -3.09
N VAL A 53 -3.87 -20.16 -2.29
CA VAL A 53 -3.16 -21.44 -2.12
C VAL A 53 -3.91 -22.30 -1.09
N PRO A 54 -4.24 -23.57 -1.43
CA PRO A 54 -4.95 -24.46 -0.50
C PRO A 54 -4.22 -24.61 0.84
N GLY A 55 -4.95 -24.46 1.95
CA GLY A 55 -4.42 -24.59 3.32
C GLY A 55 -3.87 -23.30 3.94
N LEU A 56 -4.04 -22.15 3.30
CA LEU A 56 -3.65 -20.83 3.81
C LEU A 56 -4.84 -19.87 3.96
N GLU A 57 -6.06 -20.39 4.12
CA GLU A 57 -7.30 -19.60 4.16
C GLU A 57 -7.32 -18.59 5.33
N GLU A 58 -6.57 -18.86 6.41
CA GLU A 58 -6.45 -17.98 7.58
C GLU A 58 -5.76 -16.64 7.28
N LEU A 59 -5.03 -16.54 6.15
CA LEU A 59 -4.38 -15.29 5.72
C LEU A 59 -5.38 -14.20 5.30
N ASN A 60 -6.64 -14.56 5.06
CA ASN A 60 -7.72 -13.61 4.77
C ASN A 60 -7.88 -12.56 5.88
N LEU A 61 -7.71 -12.97 7.15
CA LEU A 61 -7.76 -12.03 8.27
C LEU A 61 -6.63 -11.00 8.20
N LEU A 62 -5.43 -11.43 7.80
CA LEU A 62 -4.29 -10.54 7.63
C LEU A 62 -4.52 -9.59 6.46
N GLU A 63 -5.05 -10.08 5.33
CA GLU A 63 -5.48 -9.22 4.22
C GLU A 63 -6.39 -8.09 4.72
N HIS A 64 -7.46 -8.43 5.45
CA HIS A 64 -8.40 -7.45 5.97
C HIS A 64 -7.76 -6.44 6.92
N VAL A 65 -6.83 -6.88 7.78
CA VAL A 65 -6.06 -5.99 8.65
C VAL A 65 -5.23 -5.00 7.81
N PHE A 66 -4.55 -5.46 6.77
CA PHE A 66 -3.76 -4.58 5.91
C PHE A 66 -4.61 -3.66 5.03
N ILE A 67 -5.82 -4.06 4.64
CA ILE A 67 -6.79 -3.16 3.98
C ILE A 67 -7.13 -2.00 4.93
N MET A 68 -7.48 -2.31 6.19
CA MET A 68 -7.79 -1.28 7.19
C MET A 68 -6.60 -0.36 7.45
N LEU A 69 -5.39 -0.92 7.61
CA LEU A 69 -4.17 -0.14 7.81
C LEU A 69 -3.84 0.76 6.62
N THR A 70 -4.08 0.29 5.38
CA THR A 70 -3.93 1.10 4.17
C THR A 70 -4.81 2.34 4.24
N MET A 71 -6.09 2.16 4.58
CA MET A 71 -7.04 3.29 4.68
C MET A 71 -6.66 4.26 5.79
N ILE A 72 -6.27 3.76 6.96
CA ILE A 72 -5.86 4.60 8.11
C ILE A 72 -4.63 5.41 7.76
N THR A 73 -3.57 4.76 7.27
CA THR A 73 -2.30 5.42 6.96
C THR A 73 -2.44 6.43 5.81
N PHE A 74 -3.24 6.10 4.79
CA PHE A 74 -3.53 7.02 3.70
C PHE A 74 -4.34 8.24 4.18
N ALA A 75 -5.36 8.02 5.01
CA ALA A 75 -6.13 9.11 5.61
C ALA A 75 -5.24 10.01 6.48
N SER A 76 -4.36 9.43 7.32
CA SER A 76 -3.40 10.20 8.12
C SER A 76 -2.47 11.06 7.25
N ALA A 77 -1.98 10.53 6.12
CA ALA A 77 -1.17 11.30 5.17
C ALA A 77 -1.94 12.46 4.54
N LEU A 78 -3.21 12.25 4.18
CA LEU A 78 -4.08 13.32 3.65
C LEU A 78 -4.37 14.40 4.71
N PHE A 79 -4.64 14.00 5.96
CA PHE A 79 -4.83 14.95 7.04
C PHE A 79 -3.57 15.77 7.30
N TYR A 80 -2.39 15.15 7.25
CA TYR A 80 -1.13 15.85 7.35
C TYR A 80 -0.97 16.89 6.22
N ASP A 81 -1.32 16.55 4.98
CA ASP A 81 -1.26 17.50 3.86
C ASP A 81 -2.23 18.66 4.00
N TYR A 82 -3.47 18.34 4.37
CA TYR A 82 -4.49 19.36 4.62
C TYR A 82 -4.04 20.32 5.72
N TYR A 83 -3.58 19.79 6.86
CA TYR A 83 -3.17 20.60 8.00
C TYR A 83 -1.90 21.41 7.70
N SER A 84 -0.92 20.83 7.01
CA SER A 84 0.29 21.53 6.58
C SER A 84 -0.03 22.67 5.62
N ALA A 85 -0.98 22.47 4.70
CA ALA A 85 -1.45 23.52 3.79
C ALA A 85 -2.25 24.61 4.51
N PHE A 86 -3.08 24.22 5.48
CA PHE A 86 -3.84 25.15 6.32
C PHE A 86 -2.92 26.07 7.13
N ILE A 87 -1.90 25.51 7.80
CA ILE A 87 -0.90 26.29 8.53
C ILE A 87 -0.15 27.23 7.58
N LYS A 88 0.32 26.74 6.42
CA LYS A 88 1.04 27.56 5.44
C LYS A 88 0.22 28.74 4.91
N ARG A 89 -1.11 28.63 4.92
CA ARG A 89 -2.04 29.66 4.45
C ARG A 89 -2.49 30.64 5.56
N GLY A 90 -1.90 30.57 6.75
CA GLY A 90 -2.25 31.45 7.86
C GLY A 90 -3.59 31.09 8.49
N GLY A 91 -3.85 29.79 8.66
CA GLY A 91 -4.99 29.29 9.41
C GLY A 91 -4.96 29.77 10.87
N ILE A 92 -5.60 30.92 11.08
CA ILE A 92 -5.53 31.84 12.24
C ILE A 92 -4.18 32.57 12.34
#